data_AF-A0A7C7IW06-F1
#
_entry.id   AF-A0A7C7IW06-F1
#
_cell.length_a   1.000
_cell.length_b   1.000
_cell.length_c   1.000
_cell.angle_alpha   90.00
_cell.angle_beta   90.00
_cell.angle_gamma   90.00
#
_symmetry.space_group_name_H-M   'P 1'
#
loop_
_entity.id
_entity.type
_entity.pdbx_description
1 polymer ?
#
loop_
_entity_poly.entity_id
_entity_poly.type
_entity_poly.pdbx_seq_one_letter_code
_entity_poly.pdbx_strand_id
1 'polypeptide(L)'
;AKTYMISLAALNKLQISCTALWSEVGIDQVCNQSLGEAALGKYSKDVKLTIIEGRSHKFTAQIQHRKGDKIFQVNKKGDLFLNTDGCLSPLRIMNPDVEQIQRMASSCKTPAS
;
A
#
# COMPACT_ATOMS: atom_id res chain seq x y z
N ALA A 1 11.03 10.38 7.75
CA ALA A 1 11.65 10.04 6.45
C ALA A 1 11.77 8.53 6.23
N LYS A 2 12.58 7.83 7.04
CA LYS A 2 12.88 6.39 6.83
C LYS A 2 11.65 5.48 6.85
N THR A 3 10.68 5.75 7.73
CA THR A 3 9.44 4.97 7.88
C THR A 3 8.54 5.02 6.64
N TYR A 4 8.43 6.19 6.00
CA TYR A 4 7.62 6.38 4.79
C TYR A 4 8.23 5.66 3.60
N MET A 5 9.54 5.80 3.38
CA MET A 5 10.25 5.09 2.32
C MET A 5 10.15 3.57 2.46
N ILE A 6 10.27 3.05 3.69
CA ILE A 6 10.08 1.60 3.95
C ILE A 6 8.65 1.17 3.60
N SER A 7 7.64 1.96 3.96
CA SER A 7 6.23 1.64 3.67
C SER A 7 5.94 1.64 2.18
N LEU A 8 6.42 2.65 1.45
CA LEU A 8 6.28 2.76 0.01
C LEU A 8 7.02 1.63 -0.73
N ALA A 9 8.25 1.32 -0.33
CA ALA A 9 9.02 0.21 -0.89
C ALA A 9 8.33 -1.14 -0.66
N ALA A 10 7.77 -1.35 0.54
CA ALA A 10 7.00 -2.54 0.86
C ALA A 10 5.73 -2.64 0.01
N LEU A 11 5.03 -1.52 -0.23
CA LEU A 11 3.79 -1.48 -1.01
C LEU A 11 4.05 -1.75 -2.50
N ASN A 12 5.10 -1.15 -3.05
CA ASN A 12 5.53 -1.41 -4.41
C ASN A 12 5.95 -2.88 -4.60
N LYS A 13 6.69 -3.44 -3.64
CA LYS A 13 7.06 -4.86 -3.67
C LYS A 13 5.81 -5.75 -3.66
N LEU A 14 4.85 -5.48 -2.78
CA LEU A 14 3.58 -6.20 -2.72
C LEU A 14 2.85 -6.16 -4.06
N GLN A 15 2.74 -4.98 -4.68
CA GLN A 15 2.09 -4.81 -5.98
C GLN A 15 2.74 -5.66 -7.07
N ILE A 16 4.07 -5.63 -7.17
CA ILE A 16 4.82 -6.43 -8.15
C ILE A 16 4.60 -7.92 -7.89
N SER A 17 4.75 -8.38 -6.64
CA SER A 17 4.63 -9.78 -6.28
C SER A 17 3.21 -10.34 -6.48
N CYS A 18 2.16 -9.62 -6.08
CA CYS A 18 0.78 -10.05 -6.34
C CYS A 18 0.50 -10.10 -7.86
N THR A 19 1.08 -9.18 -8.64
CA THR A 19 0.92 -9.18 -10.10
C THR A 19 1.63 -10.38 -10.75
N ALA A 20 2.87 -10.65 -10.32
CA ALA A 20 3.64 -11.80 -10.80
C ALA A 20 2.97 -13.14 -10.45
N LEU A 21 2.38 -13.24 -9.25
CA LEU A 21 1.62 -14.42 -8.81
C LEU A 21 0.54 -14.81 -9.82
N TRP A 22 -0.21 -13.85 -10.37
CA TRP A 22 -1.24 -14.12 -11.36
C TRP A 22 -0.67 -14.63 -12.68
N SER A 23 0.51 -14.15 -13.08
CA SER A 23 1.21 -14.63 -14.26
C SER A 23 1.74 -16.06 -14.09
N GLU A 24 2.15 -16.45 -12.88
CA GLU A 24 2.79 -17.74 -12.61
C GLU A 24 1.82 -18.86 -12.22
N VAL A 25 0.85 -18.55 -11.35
CA VAL A 25 -0.06 -19.55 -10.74
C VAL A 25 -1.43 -19.57 -11.40
N GLY A 26 -1.80 -18.46 -12.06
CA GLY A 26 -3.07 -18.34 -12.76
C GLY A 26 -3.99 -17.30 -12.13
N ILE A 27 -4.93 -16.88 -12.97
CA ILE A 27 -5.74 -15.68 -12.76
C ILE A 27 -6.76 -15.79 -11.61
N ASP A 28 -7.09 -17.01 -11.21
CA ASP A 28 -8.05 -17.30 -10.14
C ASP A 28 -7.42 -17.14 -8.75
N GLN A 29 -6.09 -17.08 -8.67
CA GLN A 29 -5.40 -16.95 -7.39
C GLN A 29 -5.56 -15.53 -6.83
N VAL A 30 -6.23 -15.41 -5.70
CA VAL A 30 -6.43 -14.12 -5.04
C VAL A 30 -5.20 -13.78 -4.18
N CYS A 31 -4.69 -12.54 -4.29
CA CYS A 31 -3.68 -12.03 -3.36
C CYS A 31 -4.32 -11.77 -1.99
N ASN A 32 -4.39 -12.80 -1.15
CA ASN A 32 -4.95 -12.76 0.19
C ASN A 32 -3.90 -12.33 1.23
N GLN A 33 -4.31 -12.21 2.50
CA GLN A 33 -3.42 -11.75 3.59
C GLN A 33 -2.14 -12.60 3.70
N SER A 34 -2.26 -13.93 3.68
CA SER A 34 -1.11 -14.84 3.83
C SER A 34 -0.11 -14.69 2.68
N LEU A 35 -0.60 -14.63 1.43
CA LEU A 35 0.25 -14.45 0.25
C LEU A 35 0.88 -13.06 0.21
N GLY A 36 0.11 -12.04 0.58
CA GLY A 36 0.62 -10.68 0.68
C GLY A 36 1.73 -10.56 1.74
N GLU A 37 1.58 -11.20 2.90
CA GLU A 37 2.61 -11.22 3.93
C GLU A 37 3.88 -11.93 3.47
N ALA A 38 3.73 -13.08 2.81
CA ALA A 38 4.86 -13.80 2.20
C ALA A 38 5.59 -12.92 1.16
N ALA A 39 4.85 -12.18 0.33
CA ALA A 39 5.40 -11.28 -0.68
C ALA A 39 6.26 -10.15 -0.09
N LEU A 40 5.95 -9.65 1.11
CA LEU A 40 6.75 -8.60 1.74
C LEU A 40 8.18 -9.05 2.04
N GLY A 41 8.40 -10.32 2.36
CA GLY A 41 9.69 -10.86 2.78
C GLY A 41 10.30 -10.03 3.92
N LYS A 42 11.50 -9.47 3.72
CA LYS A 42 12.23 -8.69 4.74
C LYS A 42 11.49 -7.48 5.31
N TYR A 43 10.50 -6.93 4.59
CA TYR A 43 9.73 -5.77 5.05
C TYR A 43 8.69 -6.10 6.12
N SER A 44 8.26 -7.37 6.23
CA SER A 44 7.22 -7.82 7.17
C SER A 44 7.52 -7.47 8.64
N LYS A 45 8.80 -7.35 9.01
CA LYS A 45 9.26 -6.95 10.35
C LYS A 45 9.03 -5.47 10.66
N ASP A 46 9.02 -4.63 9.62
CA ASP A 46 8.99 -3.16 9.76
C ASP A 46 7.58 -2.61 9.50
N VAL A 47 6.75 -3.35 8.76
CA VAL A 47 5.41 -2.90 8.37
C VAL A 47 4.32 -3.86 8.83
N LYS A 48 3.09 -3.33 8.90
CA LYS A 48 1.84 -4.08 9.03
C LYS A 48 1.13 -3.98 7.67
N LEU A 49 0.78 -5.13 7.11
CA LEU A 49 -0.04 -5.25 5.91
C LEU A 49 -1.48 -5.55 6.28
N THR A 50 -2.41 -4.93 5.59
CA THR A 50 -3.83 -5.28 5.61
C THR A 50 -4.32 -5.41 4.18
N ILE A 51 -4.71 -6.61 3.75
CA ILE A 51 -5.46 -6.79 2.51
C ILE A 51 -6.92 -6.45 2.80
N ILE A 52 -7.43 -5.38 2.17
CA ILE A 52 -8.83 -4.95 2.31
C ILE A 52 -9.72 -5.82 1.43
N GLU A 53 -9.27 -6.08 0.21
CA GLU A 53 -10.02 -6.82 -0.79
C GLU A 53 -9.05 -7.53 -1.73
N GLY A 54 -9.31 -8.79 -2.02
CA GLY A 54 -8.60 -9.54 -3.06
C GLY A 54 -9.60 -10.16 -4.04
N ARG A 55 -9.33 -10.04 -5.34
CA ARG A 55 -10.06 -10.66 -6.45
C ARG A 55 -9.07 -11.13 -7.52
N SER A 56 -9.58 -11.82 -8.53
CA SER A 56 -8.83 -12.09 -9.76
C SER A 56 -8.28 -10.77 -10.35
N HIS A 57 -6.96 -10.71 -10.54
CA HIS A 57 -6.20 -9.57 -11.08
C HIS A 57 -6.29 -8.24 -10.33
N LYS A 58 -6.93 -8.20 -9.16
CA LYS A 58 -7.19 -6.94 -8.46
C LYS A 58 -7.11 -7.15 -6.97
N PHE A 59 -6.46 -6.24 -6.28
CA PHE A 59 -6.51 -6.20 -4.83
C PHE A 59 -6.45 -4.76 -4.35
N THR A 60 -6.95 -4.54 -3.14
CA THR A 60 -6.77 -3.30 -2.39
C THR A 60 -6.03 -3.68 -1.12
N ALA A 61 -4.92 -3.01 -0.85
CA ALA A 61 -4.12 -3.27 0.34
C ALA A 61 -3.60 -1.99 0.96
N GLN A 62 -3.38 -2.05 2.26
CA GLN A 62 -2.77 -1.00 3.06
C GLN A 62 -1.48 -1.48 3.70
N ILE A 63 -0.51 -0.58 3.76
CA ILE A 63 0.74 -0.75 4.50
C ILE A 63 0.93 0.42 5.45
N GLN A 64 1.22 0.08 6.69
CA GLN A 64 1.61 1.03 7.73
C GLN A 64 2.93 0.60 8.32
N HIS A 65 3.89 1.52 8.45
CA HIS A 65 5.10 1.24 9.23
C HIS A 65 4.72 1.02 10.69
N ARG A 66 5.26 -0.01 11.36
CA ARG A 66 4.92 -0.32 12.76
C ARG A 66 5.26 0.79 13.76
N LYS A 67 6.19 1.66 13.39
CA LYS A 67 6.59 2.88 14.13
C LYS A 67 6.13 4.19 13.47
N GLY A 68 5.22 4.11 12.49
CA GLY A 68 4.74 5.26 11.74
C GLY A 68 3.22 5.39 11.84
N ASP A 69 2.72 6.59 11.61
CA ASP A 69 1.30 6.94 11.68
C ASP A 69 0.63 6.99 10.31
N LYS A 70 1.40 7.01 9.23
CA LYS A 70 0.88 7.10 7.86
C LYS A 70 0.56 5.73 7.28
N ILE A 71 -0.60 5.66 6.63
CA ILE A 71 -1.09 4.48 5.93
C ILE A 71 -0.97 4.75 4.43
N PHE A 72 -0.30 3.84 3.73
CA PHE A 72 -0.17 3.85 2.28
C PHE A 72 -1.08 2.78 1.72
N GLN A 73 -1.81 3.09 0.64
CA GLN A 73 -2.79 2.20 0.05
C GLN A 73 -2.55 2.02 -1.43
N VAL A 74 -2.69 0.79 -1.92
CA VAL A 74 -2.87 0.48 -3.34
C VAL A 74 -4.34 0.13 -3.58
N ASN A 75 -4.94 0.66 -4.64
CA ASN A 75 -6.31 0.32 -5.04
C ASN A 75 -6.33 -0.82 -6.08
N LYS A 76 -7.54 -1.27 -6.43
CA LYS A 76 -7.80 -2.28 -7.47
C LYS A 76 -7.27 -1.97 -8.89
N LYS A 77 -6.81 -0.74 -9.15
CA LYS A 77 -6.21 -0.31 -10.42
C LYS A 77 -4.67 -0.26 -10.35
N GLY A 78 -4.09 -0.48 -9.17
CA GLY A 78 -2.66 -0.31 -8.94
C GLY A 78 -2.25 1.14 -8.63
N ASP A 79 -3.20 2.06 -8.47
CA ASP A 79 -2.90 3.43 -8.07
C ASP A 79 -2.52 3.48 -6.59
N LEU A 80 -1.51 4.28 -6.26
CA LEU A 80 -0.99 4.44 -4.90
C LEU A 80 -1.54 5.70 -4.25
N PHE A 81 -1.87 5.62 -2.96
CA PHE A 81 -2.43 6.71 -2.17
C PHE A 81 -1.80 6.79 -0.79
N LEU A 82 -1.73 8.00 -0.26
CA LEU A 82 -1.65 8.26 1.17
C LEU A 82 -3.09 8.27 1.70
N ASN A 83 -3.42 7.33 2.60
CA ASN A 83 -4.72 7.24 3.24
C ASN A 83 -4.66 7.96 4.59
N THR A 84 -5.43 9.05 4.70
CA THR A 84 -5.63 9.81 5.94
C THR A 84 -7.10 9.66 6.33
N ASP A 85 -7.41 8.65 7.14
CA ASP A 85 -8.76 8.35 7.65
C ASP A 85 -9.85 8.29 6.57
N GLY A 86 -9.57 7.58 5.47
CA GLY A 86 -10.48 7.43 4.34
C GLY A 86 -10.32 8.49 3.26
N CYS A 87 -9.61 9.58 3.53
CA CYS A 87 -9.21 10.54 2.51
C CYS A 87 -7.98 10.02 1.74
N LEU A 88 -8.18 9.66 0.47
CA LEU A 88 -7.14 9.09 -0.39
C LEU A 88 -6.45 10.17 -1.22
N SER A 89 -5.26 10.59 -0.78
CA SER A 89 -4.40 11.50 -1.54
C SER A 89 -3.52 10.73 -2.53
N PRO A 90 -3.63 10.95 -3.85
CA PRO A 90 -2.87 10.19 -4.84
C PRO A 90 -1.37 10.47 -4.74
N LEU A 91 -0.57 9.39 -4.72
CA LEU A 91 0.89 9.46 -4.74
C LEU A 91 1.37 9.40 -6.18
N ARG A 92 1.59 10.57 -6.77
CA ARG A 92 2.13 10.71 -8.14
C ARG A 92 3.66 10.75 -8.19
N ILE A 93 4.29 10.90 -7.03
CA ILE A 93 5.74 10.95 -6.87
C ILE A 93 6.17 9.64 -6.22
N MET A 94 7.10 8.91 -6.83
CA MET A 94 7.55 7.61 -6.29
C MET A 94 8.33 7.73 -4.98
N ASN A 95 9.01 8.87 -4.74
CA ASN A 95 9.76 9.16 -3.52
C ASN A 95 9.45 10.57 -3.01
N PRO A 96 8.27 10.79 -2.40
CA PRO A 96 7.95 12.06 -1.78
C PRO A 96 8.79 12.27 -0.52
N ASP A 97 9.23 13.51 -0.28
CA ASP A 97 9.90 13.86 0.96
C ASP A 97 8.89 14.00 2.13
N VAL A 98 9.42 14.23 3.33
CA VAL A 98 8.60 14.29 4.55
C VAL A 98 7.63 15.47 4.53
N GLU A 99 8.06 16.64 4.05
CA GLU A 99 7.20 17.82 3.99
C GLU A 99 6.07 17.59 3.00
N GLN A 100 6.35 16.96 1.86
CA GLN A 100 5.33 16.61 0.88
C GLN A 100 4.28 15.66 1.47
N ILE A 101 4.70 14.59 2.14
CA ILE A 101 3.77 13.65 2.81
C ILE A 101 2.94 14.37 3.88
N GLN A 102 3.54 15.26 4.66
CA GLN A 102 2.82 16.04 5.66
C GLN A 102 1.81 17.00 5.03
N ARG A 103 2.19 17.72 3.97
CA ARG A 103 1.28 18.61 3.23
C ARG A 103 0.11 17.84 2.62
N MET A 104 0.35 16.65 2.07
CA MET A 104 -0.71 15.78 1.57
C MET A 104 -1.67 15.35 2.70
N ALA A 105 -1.14 14.90 3.83
CA ALA A 105 -1.95 14.52 4.98
C ALA A 105 -2.81 15.69 5.50
N SER A 106 -2.25 16.90 5.58
CA SER A 106 -2.96 18.08 6.10
C SER A 106 -3.98 18.69 5.12
N SER A 107 -3.78 18.49 3.81
CA SER A 107 -4.68 19.02 2.77
C SER A 107 -5.81 18.07 2.41
N CYS A 108 -5.69 16.79 2.77
CA CYS A 108 -6.73 15.81 2.58
C CYS A 108 -7.84 16.01 3.61
N LYS A 109 -8.91 16.70 3.22
CA LYS A 109 -10.12 16.79 4.01
C LYS A 109 -10.99 15.58 3.70
N THR A 110 -11.28 14.75 4.69
CA THR A 110 -12.29 13.70 4.57
C THR A 110 -13.57 14.34 4.04
N PRO A 111 -14.22 13.80 2.98
CA PRO A 111 -15.51 14.33 2.57
C PRO A 111 -16.44 14.30 3.78
N ALA A 112 -17.14 15.42 4.03
CA ALA A 112 -18.08 15.52 5.13
C ALA A 112 -19.07 14.34 5.05
N SER A 113 -19.19 13.60 6.15
CA SER A 113 -20.08 12.44 6.28
C SER A 113 -21.54 12.81 6.10
#